data_AF-A0A9P5U3L9-F1
#
_entry.id   AF-A0A9P5U3L9-F1
#
_cell.length_a   1.000
_cell.length_b   1.000
_cell.length_c   1.000
_cell.angle_alpha   90.00
_cell.angle_beta   90.00
_cell.angle_gamma   90.00
#
_symmetry.space_group_name_H-M   'P 1'
#
loop_
_entity.id
_entity.type
_entity.pdbx_description
1 polymer ?
#
loop_
_entity_poly.entity_id
_entity_poly.type
_entity_poly.pdbx_seq_one_letter_code
_entity_poly.pdbx_strand_id
1 'polypeptide(L)'
;FTLNQRQKLAFLLLVNDRMQRLQNPQQEPFHFIVGGPGESGKSHLYDALCAFYMEIGCSMELTFTAPTGVAASNIHGSTIHSEASYV
;
A
#
# COMPACT_ATOMS: atom_id res chain seq x y z
N PHE A 1 6.10 14.24 -0.55
CA PHE A 1 7.04 13.10 -0.62
C PHE A 1 7.95 13.25 -1.84
N THR A 2 9.25 13.02 -1.67
CA THR A 2 10.17 12.95 -2.82
C THR A 2 10.44 11.49 -3.14
N LEU A 3 9.67 10.93 -4.08
CA LEU A 3 9.82 9.53 -4.51
C LEU A 3 10.88 9.44 -5.62
N ASN A 4 11.76 8.44 -5.54
CA ASN A 4 12.62 8.09 -6.67
C ASN A 4 11.79 7.53 -7.84
N GLN A 5 12.41 7.38 -9.01
CA GLN A 5 11.69 6.98 -10.23
C GLN A 5 10.91 5.66 -10.07
N ARG A 6 11.47 4.66 -9.37
CA ARG A 6 10.83 3.35 -9.18
C ARG A 6 9.67 3.42 -8.19
N GLN A 7 9.85 4.13 -7.08
CA GLN A 7 8.79 4.39 -6.11
C GLN A 7 7.65 5.19 -6.75
N LYS A 8 7.98 6.22 -7.56
CA LYS A 8 7.00 7.04 -8.27
C LYS A 8 6.19 6.19 -9.26
N LEU A 9 6.85 5.30 -9.99
CA LEU A 9 6.15 4.37 -10.89
C LEU A 9 5.20 3.45 -10.11
N ALA A 10 5.67 2.82 -9.03
CA ALA A 10 4.84 1.97 -8.18
C ALA A 10 3.64 2.71 -7.59
N PHE A 11 3.85 3.94 -7.09
CA PHE A 11 2.80 4.80 -6.59
C PHE A 11 1.75 5.11 -7.67
N LEU A 12 2.18 5.51 -8.87
CA LEU A 12 1.26 5.84 -9.96
C LEU A 12 0.47 4.62 -10.45
N LEU A 13 1.08 3.44 -10.51
CA LEU A 13 0.37 2.20 -10.88
C LEU A 13 -0.75 1.88 -9.88
N LEU A 14 -0.47 1.97 -8.58
CA LEU A 14 -1.45 1.75 -7.53
C LEU A 14 -2.60 2.76 -7.56
N VAL A 15 -2.28 4.05 -7.69
CA VAL A 15 -3.30 5.11 -7.78
C VAL A 15 -4.15 4.92 -9.02
N ASN A 16 -3.55 4.59 -10.17
CA ASN A 16 -4.30 4.33 -11.40
C ASN A 16 -5.24 3.12 -11.27
N ASP A 17 -4.77 2.02 -10.69
CA ASP A 17 -5.61 0.84 -10.42
C ASP A 17 -6.82 1.19 -9.55
N ARG A 18 -6.62 1.98 -8.47
CA ARG A 18 -7.73 2.48 -7.65
C ARG A 18 -8.75 3.23 -8.50
N MET A 19 -8.30 4.18 -9.33
CA MET A 19 -9.19 4.98 -10.17
C MET A 19 -9.98 4.11 -11.16
N GLN A 20 -9.35 3.08 -11.72
CA GLN A 20 -10.02 2.15 -12.62
C GLN A 20 -11.06 1.29 -11.90
N ARG A 21 -10.77 0.79 -10.68
CA ARG A 21 -11.74 0.03 -9.87
C ARG A 21 -12.99 0.85 -9.52
N LEU A 22 -12.86 2.16 -9.32
CA LEU A 22 -14.02 3.03 -9.11
C LEU A 22 -14.94 3.11 -10.34
N GLN A 23 -14.38 2.96 -11.54
CA GLN A 23 -15.15 2.97 -12.79
C GLN A 23 -15.66 1.58 -13.17
N ASN A 24 -14.92 0.54 -12.81
CA ASN A 24 -15.27 -0.85 -13.08
C ASN A 24 -14.99 -1.73 -11.85
N PRO A 25 -15.99 -1.89 -10.95
CA PRO A 25 -15.82 -2.70 -9.74
C PRO A 25 -15.58 -4.20 -10.00
N GLN A 26 -15.87 -4.68 -11.23
CA GLN A 26 -15.65 -6.06 -11.64
C GLN A 26 -14.25 -6.30 -12.24
N GLN A 27 -13.41 -5.26 -12.29
CA GLN A 27 -12.03 -5.40 -12.75
C GLN A 27 -11.24 -6.35 -11.84
N GLU A 28 -10.42 -7.20 -12.45
CA GLU A 28 -9.51 -8.07 -11.71
C GLU A 28 -8.56 -7.27 -10.82
N PRO A 29 -8.28 -7.74 -9.58
CA PRO A 29 -7.37 -7.03 -8.71
C PRO A 29 -5.95 -6.89 -9.27
N PHE A 30 -5.41 -5.68 -9.31
CA PHE A 30 -3.99 -5.47 -9.64
C PHE A 30 -3.09 -5.94 -8.49
N HIS A 31 -2.22 -6.91 -8.78
CA HIS A 31 -1.22 -7.42 -7.85
C HIS A 31 0.18 -7.06 -8.36
N PHE A 32 1.05 -6.62 -7.45
CA PHE A 32 2.44 -6.34 -7.78
C PHE A 32 3.35 -6.58 -6.58
N ILE A 33 4.63 -6.84 -6.84
CA ILE A 33 5.65 -7.08 -5.82
C ILE A 33 6.74 -6.01 -5.95
N VAL A 34 6.98 -5.27 -4.88
CA VAL A 34 8.11 -4.32 -4.79
C VAL A 34 9.28 -5.00 -4.11
N GLY A 35 10.22 -5.49 -4.91
CA GLY A 35 11.50 -5.98 -4.42
C GLY A 35 12.52 -4.85 -4.19
N GLY A 36 13.60 -5.19 -3.48
CA GLY A 36 14.79 -4.34 -3.38
C GLY A 36 15.61 -4.69 -2.13
N PRO A 37 16.91 -4.33 -2.09
CA PRO A 37 17.75 -4.53 -0.91
C PRO A 37 17.17 -3.90 0.36
N GLY A 38 17.64 -4.32 1.54
CA GLY A 38 17.38 -3.58 2.78
C GLY A 38 17.70 -2.09 2.60
N GLU A 39 16.95 -1.21 3.29
CA GLU A 39 17.14 0.25 3.25
C GLU A 39 16.82 0.96 1.91
N SER A 40 16.27 0.26 0.91
CA SER A 40 15.94 0.87 -0.41
C SER A 40 14.75 1.85 -0.41
N GLY A 41 14.33 2.37 0.74
CA GLY A 41 13.23 3.34 0.87
C GLY A 41 11.83 2.77 0.57
N LYS A 42 11.59 1.46 0.75
CA LYS A 42 10.25 0.87 0.57
C LYS A 42 9.21 1.50 1.48
N SER A 43 9.58 1.83 2.72
CA SER A 43 8.71 2.55 3.66
C SER A 43 8.24 3.91 3.13
N HIS A 44 9.11 4.61 2.38
CA HIS A 44 8.78 5.90 1.79
C HIS A 44 7.64 5.85 0.75
N LEU A 45 7.48 4.70 0.07
CA LEU A 45 6.34 4.46 -0.82
C LEU A 45 5.05 4.24 0.00
N TYR A 46 5.12 3.49 1.10
CA TYR A 46 3.97 3.27 1.98
C TYR A 46 3.47 4.58 2.58
N ASP A 47 4.36 5.43 3.07
CA ASP A 47 3.99 6.74 3.64
C ASP A 47 3.29 7.62 2.60
N ALA A 48 3.77 7.60 1.35
CA ALA A 48 3.15 8.35 0.26
C ALA A 48 1.74 7.84 -0.09
N LEU A 49 1.53 6.52 -0.07
CA LEU A 49 0.19 5.92 -0.26
C LEU A 49 -0.74 6.28 0.90
N CYS A 50 -0.26 6.19 2.14
CA CYS A 50 -1.01 6.57 3.33
C CYS A 50 -1.51 8.01 3.21
N ALA A 51 -0.62 8.95 2.90
CA ALA A 51 -0.98 10.35 2.74
C ALA A 51 -1.96 10.58 1.57
N PHE A 52 -1.80 9.86 0.45
CA PHE A 52 -2.75 9.92 -0.65
C PHE A 52 -4.16 9.48 -0.22
N TYR A 53 -4.28 8.35 0.47
CA TYR A 53 -5.58 7.85 0.95
C TYR A 53 -6.19 8.74 2.05
N MET A 54 -5.38 9.36 2.89
CA MET A 54 -5.83 10.36 3.85
C MET A 54 -6.36 11.62 3.15
N GLU A 55 -5.63 12.14 2.16
CA GLU A 55 -5.98 13.38 1.44
C GLU A 55 -7.33 13.25 0.70
N ILE A 56 -7.62 12.07 0.15
CA ILE A 56 -8.89 11.80 -0.54
C ILE A 56 -10.02 11.35 0.38
N GLY A 57 -9.79 11.28 1.71
CA GLY A 57 -10.80 10.88 2.69
C GLY A 57 -11.14 9.38 2.71
N CYS A 58 -10.28 8.52 2.15
CA CYS A 58 -10.49 7.08 2.02
C CYS A 58 -9.50 6.25 2.87
N SER A 59 -9.00 6.77 3.98
CA SER A 59 -7.99 6.07 4.79
C SER A 59 -8.40 4.65 5.24
N MET A 60 -9.70 4.40 5.38
CA MET A 60 -10.26 3.09 5.76
C MET A 60 -10.20 2.04 4.64
N GLU A 61 -9.90 2.43 3.39
CA GLU A 61 -9.76 1.52 2.25
C GLU A 61 -8.33 0.95 2.11
N LEU A 62 -7.39 1.40 2.93
CA LEU A 62 -5.97 1.02 2.87
C LEU A 62 -5.56 0.29 4.15
N THR A 63 -5.19 -0.97 4.03
CA THR A 63 -4.68 -1.79 5.15
C THR A 63 -3.25 -2.23 4.89
N PHE A 64 -2.35 -1.95 5.84
CA PHE A 64 -0.98 -2.45 5.82
C PHE A 64 -0.87 -3.70 6.69
N THR A 65 -0.25 -4.74 6.13
CA THR A 65 -0.02 -5.99 6.86
C THR A 65 1.43 -6.44 6.78
N ALA A 66 1.87 -7.15 7.82
CA ALA A 66 3.18 -7.80 7.84
C ALA A 66 3.11 -9.21 8.44
N PRO A 67 4.11 -10.07 8.19
CA PRO A 67 4.11 -11.43 8.73
C PRO A 67 4.28 -11.51 10.26
N THR A 68 4.96 -10.55 10.89
CA THR A 68 5.26 -10.54 12.33
C THR A 68 4.78 -9.26 13.00
N GLY A 69 4.50 -9.33 14.30
CA GLY A 69 4.03 -8.16 15.07
C GLY A 69 5.00 -6.99 15.07
N VAL A 70 6.31 -7.26 15.14
CA VAL A 70 7.35 -6.21 15.07
C VAL A 70 7.34 -5.53 13.71
N ALA A 71 7.26 -6.29 12.62
CA ALA A 71 7.22 -5.72 11.27
C ALA A 71 5.92 -4.93 11.03
N ALA A 72 4.79 -5.41 11.55
CA ALA A 72 3.50 -4.73 11.47
C ALA A 72 3.53 -3.39 12.24
N SER A 73 4.09 -3.40 13.45
CA SER A 73 4.27 -2.18 14.25
C SER A 73 5.12 -1.13 13.52
N ASN A 74 6.15 -1.54 12.78
CA ASN A 74 7.03 -0.63 12.04
C ASN A 74 6.34 0.08 10.86
N ILE A 75 5.23 -0.47 10.36
CA ILE A 75 4.45 0.11 9.25
C ILE A 75 3.08 0.61 9.70
N HIS A 76 2.86 0.75 11.02
CA HIS A 76 1.58 1.14 11.61
C HIS A 76 0.40 0.26 11.12
N GLY A 77 0.68 -1.02 10.89
CA GLY A 77 -0.27 -2.00 10.41
C GLY A 77 -0.50 -3.12 11.41
N SER A 78 -1.09 -4.20 10.92
CA SER A 78 -1.42 -5.40 11.68
C SER A 78 -0.74 -6.63 11.07
N THR A 79 -0.83 -7.77 11.76
CA THR A 79 -0.33 -9.00 11.16
C THR A 79 -1.30 -9.52 10.10
N ILE A 80 -0.79 -10.16 9.05
CA ILE A 80 -1.63 -10.81 8.03
C ILE A 80 -2.64 -11.76 8.69
N HIS A 81 -2.21 -12.52 9.69
CA HIS A 81 -3.08 -13.43 10.43
C HIS A 81 -4.20 -12.70 11.18
N SER A 82 -3.90 -11.55 11.78
CA SER A 82 -4.91 -10.73 12.46
C SER A 82 -5.99 -10.27 11.47
N GLU A 83 -5.61 -9.65 10.35
CA GLU A 83 -6.60 -9.17 9.36
C GLU A 83 -7.39 -10.29 8.71
N ALA A 84 -6.74 -11.39 8.34
CA ALA A 84 -7.41 -12.50 7.69
C ALA A 84 -8.40 -13.24 8.63
N SER A 85 -8.21 -13.12 9.94
CA SER A 85 -9.12 -13.70 10.94
C SER A 85 -10.31 -12.80 11.26
N TYR A 86 -10.30 -11.53 10.83
CA TYR A 86 -11.42 -10.59 11.01
C TYR A 86 -12.51 -10.72 9.93
N VAL A 87 -12.27 -11.55 8.90
CA VAL A 87 -13.17 -11.77 7.75
C VAL A 87 -14.00 -13.03 7.95
#